data_AF-A0A434CLP3-F1
#
_entry.id   AF-A0A434CLP3-F1
#
_cell.length_a   1.000
_cell.length_b   1.000
_cell.length_c   1.000
_cell.angle_alpha   90.00
_cell.angle_beta   90.00
_cell.angle_gamma   90.00
#
_symmetry.space_group_name_H-M   'P 1'
#
loop_
_entity.id
_entity.type
_entity.pdbx_description
1 polymer ?
#
loop_
_entity_poly.entity_id
_entity_poly.type
_entity_poly.pdbx_seq_one_letter_code
_entity_poly.pdbx_strand_id
1 'polypeptide(L)'
;VLRTVVEELTMLLKARAAAKILAKSTQRTMISAADNNPLKFVPGTDDILEIMFARRRAGYLDARRSIEDAFRDLKTHEFATYAAMQAALSRLLDDLSPEAIGKKLPPTSFSSKKSQAWDAFVATWRTMEEAHENGMLDIFLAYFSEAYAKADKQK
;
A
#
# COMPACT_ATOMS: atom_id res chain seq x y z
N VAL A 1 -29.01 -7.40 10.80
CA VAL A 1 -28.04 -6.35 11.16
C VAL A 1 -26.68 -6.93 11.56
N LEU A 2 -26.53 -7.59 12.72
CA LEU A 2 -25.22 -8.08 13.18
C LEU A 2 -24.52 -9.03 12.18
N ARG A 3 -25.26 -9.99 11.62
CA ARG A 3 -24.76 -10.89 10.57
C ARG A 3 -24.16 -10.12 9.39
N THR A 4 -24.91 -9.17 8.85
CA THR A 4 -24.48 -8.32 7.73
C THR A 4 -23.21 -7.55 8.09
N VAL A 5 -23.11 -6.98 9.30
CA VAL A 5 -21.90 -6.27 9.74
C VAL A 5 -20.67 -7.19 9.74
N VAL A 6 -20.81 -8.42 10.24
CA VAL A 6 -19.72 -9.41 10.26
C VAL A 6 -19.31 -9.82 8.85
N GLU A 7 -20.27 -10.04 7.97
CA GLU A 7 -20.05 -10.40 6.57
C GLU A 7 -19.32 -9.29 5.81
N GLU A 8 -19.82 -8.06 5.86
CA GLU A 8 -19.22 -6.89 5.22
C GLU A 8 -17.81 -6.61 5.76
N LEU A 9 -17.61 -6.70 7.08
CA LEU A 9 -16.28 -6.51 7.68
C LEU A 9 -15.29 -7.58 7.22
N THR A 10 -15.75 -8.83 7.07
CA THR A 10 -14.94 -9.93 6.52
C THR A 10 -14.57 -9.66 5.07
N MET A 11 -15.51 -9.19 4.25
CA MET A 11 -15.23 -8.81 2.86
C MET A 11 -14.24 -7.65 2.76
N LEU A 12 -14.37 -6.64 3.63
CA LEU A 12 -13.45 -5.50 3.66
C LEU A 12 -12.02 -5.92 4.07
N LEU A 13 -11.88 -6.85 5.04
CA LEU A 13 -10.59 -7.43 5.39
C LEU A 13 -9.96 -8.24 4.24
N LYS A 14 -10.77 -8.95 3.46
CA LYS A 14 -10.31 -9.67 2.26
C LYS A 14 -9.87 -8.69 1.16
N ALA A 15 -10.65 -7.65 0.91
CA ALA A 15 -10.31 -6.60 -0.06
C ALA A 15 -8.98 -5.92 0.29
N ARG A 16 -8.79 -5.57 1.57
CA ARG A 16 -7.51 -5.07 2.10
C ARG A 16 -6.35 -6.05 1.84
N ALA A 17 -6.54 -7.34 2.11
CA ALA A 17 -5.50 -8.34 1.90
C ALA A 17 -5.12 -8.44 0.41
N ALA A 18 -6.09 -8.38 -0.50
CA ALA A 18 -5.86 -8.35 -1.94
C ALA A 18 -5.10 -7.07 -2.37
N ALA A 19 -5.49 -5.90 -1.86
CA ALA A 19 -4.81 -4.64 -2.13
C ALA A 19 -3.34 -4.67 -1.68
N LYS A 20 -3.04 -5.29 -0.52
CA LYS A 20 -1.67 -5.44 -0.01
C LYS A 20 -0.79 -6.30 -0.94
N ILE A 21 -1.37 -7.31 -1.60
CA ILE A 21 -0.66 -8.13 -2.60
C ILE A 21 -0.34 -7.31 -3.85
N LEU A 22 -1.30 -6.53 -4.33
CA LEU A 22 -1.10 -5.63 -5.49
C LEU A 22 -0.03 -4.57 -5.21
N ALA A 23 0.04 -4.06 -3.98
CA ALA A 23 1.08 -3.15 -3.51
C ALA A 23 2.48 -3.81 -3.36
N LYS A 24 2.67 -5.05 -3.83
CA LYS A 24 3.89 -5.87 -3.72
C LYS A 24 4.44 -5.97 -2.28
N SER A 25 3.59 -5.77 -1.27
CA SER A 25 3.99 -5.93 0.12
C SER A 25 4.10 -7.41 0.47
N THR A 26 5.29 -7.86 0.89
CA THR A 26 5.57 -9.26 1.25
C THR A 26 4.95 -9.71 2.58
N GLN A 27 4.46 -8.77 3.41
CA GLN A 27 3.96 -9.06 4.74
C GLN A 27 2.54 -9.68 4.70
N ARG A 28 2.47 -10.99 4.91
CA ARG A 28 1.21 -11.75 5.00
C ARG A 28 0.76 -11.89 6.45
N THR A 29 -0.55 -11.85 6.68
CA THR A 29 -1.12 -12.24 7.98
C THR A 29 -0.97 -13.75 8.11
N MET A 30 -0.12 -14.19 9.04
CA MET A 30 0.08 -15.61 9.33
C MET A 30 -0.90 -16.07 10.40
N ILE A 31 -1.40 -17.30 10.26
CA ILE A 31 -2.16 -17.98 11.32
C ILE A 31 -1.18 -18.26 12.46
N SER A 32 -1.61 -17.96 13.69
CA SER A 32 -0.84 -18.18 14.92
C SER A 32 -1.40 -19.39 15.69
N ALA A 33 -0.65 -19.89 16.67
CA ALA A 33 -1.13 -20.92 17.60
C ALA A 33 -2.27 -20.43 18.51
N ALA A 34 -2.36 -19.11 18.74
CA ALA A 34 -3.40 -18.47 19.54
C ALA A 34 -3.67 -17.04 19.05
N ASP A 35 -4.77 -16.44 19.53
CA ASP A 35 -5.22 -15.08 19.21
C ASP A 35 -5.50 -14.86 17.70
N ASN A 36 -6.02 -15.88 17.01
CA ASN A 36 -6.47 -15.74 15.62
C ASN A 36 -7.77 -14.96 15.54
N ASN A 37 -7.84 -13.97 14.64
CA ASN A 37 -9.08 -13.24 14.39
C ASN A 37 -10.01 -14.08 13.49
N PRO A 38 -11.19 -14.53 13.96
CA PRO A 38 -12.10 -15.34 13.16
C PRO A 38 -12.53 -14.62 11.87
N LEU A 39 -12.63 -13.29 11.85
CA LEU A 39 -12.98 -12.49 10.67
C LEU A 39 -11.94 -12.58 9.52
N LYS A 40 -10.72 -13.04 9.81
CA LYS A 40 -9.64 -13.19 8.83
C LYS A 40 -9.47 -14.62 8.33
N PHE A 41 -9.87 -15.61 9.13
CA PHE A 41 -9.46 -17.01 8.94
C PHE A 41 -10.63 -17.99 8.86
N VAL A 42 -11.82 -17.64 9.37
CA VAL A 42 -12.99 -18.52 9.32
C VAL A 42 -13.80 -18.21 8.06
N PRO A 43 -14.15 -19.20 7.23
CA PRO A 43 -14.83 -18.94 5.96
C PRO A 43 -16.30 -18.51 6.11
N GLY A 44 -17.03 -19.12 7.05
CA GLY A 44 -18.49 -18.97 7.18
C GLY A 44 -18.91 -17.91 8.20
N THR A 45 -19.81 -17.01 7.81
CA THR A 45 -20.36 -15.97 8.69
C THR A 45 -21.06 -16.56 9.92
N ASP A 46 -21.76 -17.69 9.76
CA ASP A 46 -22.38 -18.42 10.87
C ASP A 46 -21.36 -18.92 11.90
N ASP A 47 -20.28 -19.53 11.43
CA ASP A 47 -19.19 -20.01 12.30
C ASP A 47 -18.47 -18.85 12.99
N ILE A 48 -18.26 -17.74 12.28
CA ILE A 48 -17.68 -16.51 12.87
C ILE A 48 -18.57 -16.02 14.01
N LEU A 49 -19.88 -15.91 13.77
CA LEU A 49 -20.84 -15.47 14.78
C LEU A 49 -20.88 -16.44 15.98
N GLU A 50 -20.83 -17.75 15.72
CA GLU A 50 -20.78 -18.75 16.78
C GLU A 50 -19.52 -18.58 17.64
N ILE A 51 -18.34 -18.45 17.02
CA ILE A 51 -17.05 -18.29 17.71
C ILE A 51 -17.03 -17.00 18.53
N MET A 52 -17.52 -15.89 17.95
CA MET A 52 -17.48 -14.58 18.57
C MET A 52 -18.46 -14.44 19.74
N PHE A 53 -19.67 -15.00 19.63
CA PHE A 53 -20.79 -14.67 20.54
C PHE A 53 -21.40 -15.85 21.28
N ALA A 54 -21.30 -17.08 20.79
CA ALA A 54 -21.99 -18.23 21.39
C ALA A 54 -21.04 -19.19 22.11
N ARG A 55 -20.03 -19.70 21.39
CA ARG A 55 -19.11 -20.72 21.87
C ARG A 55 -17.69 -20.32 21.53
N ARG A 56 -16.99 -19.74 22.51
CA ARG A 56 -15.56 -19.41 22.35
C ARG A 56 -14.78 -20.69 22.05
N ARG A 57 -14.01 -20.66 20.96
CA ARG A 57 -13.10 -21.75 20.58
C ARG A 57 -11.68 -21.35 20.97
N ALA A 58 -10.95 -22.26 21.61
CA ALA A 58 -9.55 -22.04 21.95
C ALA A 58 -8.75 -21.66 20.68
N GLY A 59 -7.84 -20.69 20.81
CA GLY A 59 -7.03 -20.21 19.69
C GLY A 59 -7.63 -19.05 18.88
N TYR A 60 -8.88 -18.64 19.14
CA TYR A 60 -9.51 -17.47 18.52
C TYR A 60 -9.72 -16.31 19.50
N LEU A 61 -9.70 -15.10 18.96
CA LEU A 61 -10.09 -13.88 19.68
C LEU A 61 -11.58 -13.89 20.02
N ASP A 62 -11.95 -13.18 21.09
CA ASP A 62 -13.36 -12.92 21.39
C ASP A 62 -13.96 -11.83 20.49
N ALA A 63 -15.28 -11.64 20.55
CA ALA A 63 -15.98 -10.68 19.69
C ALA A 63 -15.36 -9.28 19.72
N ARG A 64 -15.13 -8.74 20.91
CA ARG A 64 -14.62 -7.38 21.07
C ARG A 64 -13.22 -7.25 20.49
N ARG A 65 -12.29 -8.14 20.88
CA ARG A 65 -10.91 -8.11 20.37
C ARG A 65 -10.86 -8.35 18.87
N SER A 66 -11.72 -9.20 18.32
CA SER A 66 -11.80 -9.46 16.87
C SER A 66 -12.20 -8.21 16.09
N ILE A 67 -13.20 -7.47 16.57
CA ILE A 67 -13.64 -6.22 15.94
C ILE A 67 -12.58 -5.12 16.09
N GLU A 68 -12.01 -4.92 17.28
CA GLU A 68 -10.96 -3.93 17.51
C GLU A 68 -9.72 -4.20 16.66
N ASP A 69 -9.30 -5.47 16.54
CA ASP A 69 -8.20 -5.90 15.69
C ASP A 69 -8.50 -5.66 14.20
N ALA A 70 -9.71 -5.99 13.73
CA ALA A 70 -10.12 -5.73 12.35
C ALA A 70 -10.08 -4.24 12.01
N PHE A 71 -10.67 -3.39 12.84
CA PHE A 71 -10.65 -1.93 12.62
C PHE A 71 -9.26 -1.33 12.74
N ARG A 72 -8.40 -1.85 13.63
CA ARG A 72 -7.00 -1.43 13.72
C ARG A 72 -6.29 -1.71 12.40
N ASP A 73 -6.44 -2.93 11.86
CA ASP A 73 -5.82 -3.32 10.60
C ASP A 73 -6.30 -2.50 9.40
N LEU A 74 -7.60 -2.22 9.34
CA LEU A 74 -8.18 -1.39 8.29
C LEU A 74 -7.65 0.05 8.35
N LYS A 75 -7.69 0.67 9.54
CA LYS A 75 -7.19 2.05 9.71
C LYS A 75 -5.70 2.17 9.40
N THR A 76 -4.88 1.23 9.87
CA THR A 76 -3.45 1.25 9.55
C THR A 76 -3.22 1.12 8.05
N HIS A 77 -3.93 0.22 7.38
CA HIS A 77 -3.82 0.10 5.92
C HIS A 77 -4.20 1.40 5.22
N GLU A 78 -5.31 2.02 5.60
CA GLU A 78 -5.78 3.27 4.97
C GLU A 78 -4.75 4.40 5.11
N PHE A 79 -4.23 4.63 6.31
CA PHE A 79 -3.20 5.65 6.54
C PHE A 79 -1.89 5.34 5.81
N ALA A 80 -1.46 4.07 5.81
CA ALA A 80 -0.26 3.66 5.10
C ALA A 80 -0.40 3.85 3.58
N THR A 81 -1.56 3.51 3.02
CA THR A 81 -1.88 3.72 1.60
C THR A 81 -1.85 5.20 1.25
N TYR A 82 -2.50 6.06 2.05
CA TYR A 82 -2.50 7.51 1.81
C TYR A 82 -1.09 8.11 1.88
N ALA A 83 -0.32 7.78 2.92
CA ALA A 83 1.06 8.26 3.08
C ALA A 83 1.98 7.76 1.95
N ALA A 84 1.83 6.51 1.53
CA ALA A 84 2.60 5.93 0.43
C ALA A 84 2.28 6.61 -0.90
N MET A 85 1.00 6.94 -1.15
CA MET A 85 0.57 7.66 -2.35
C MET A 85 1.18 9.06 -2.41
N GLN A 86 1.16 9.80 -1.30
CA GLN A 86 1.80 11.12 -1.22
C GLN A 86 3.31 11.05 -1.45
N ALA A 87 3.99 10.12 -0.78
CA ALA A 87 5.44 9.96 -0.91
C ALA A 87 5.86 9.53 -2.33
N ALA A 88 5.13 8.61 -2.94
CA ALA A 88 5.42 8.14 -4.29
C ALA A 88 5.23 9.24 -5.34
N LEU A 89 4.14 10.00 -5.25
CA LEU A 89 3.87 11.11 -6.15
C LEU A 89 4.91 12.23 -5.98
N SER A 90 5.22 12.61 -4.73
CA SER A 90 6.25 13.64 -4.46
C SER A 90 7.58 13.24 -5.09
N ARG A 91 8.03 12.01 -4.88
CA ARG A 91 9.30 11.52 -5.44
C ARG A 91 9.29 11.52 -6.96
N LEU A 92 8.21 11.07 -7.59
CA LEU A 92 8.08 11.08 -9.05
C LEU A 92 8.19 12.50 -9.62
N LEU A 93 7.52 13.48 -8.98
CA LEU A 93 7.57 14.88 -9.39
C LEU A 93 8.95 15.51 -9.13
N ASP A 94 9.59 15.18 -8.01
CA ASP A 94 10.94 15.65 -7.68
C ASP A 94 11.97 15.14 -8.71
N ASP A 95 11.88 13.87 -9.12
CA ASP A 95 12.75 13.28 -10.13
C ASP A 95 12.59 13.95 -11.52
N LEU A 96 11.39 14.46 -11.82
CA LEU A 96 11.05 15.20 -13.04
C LEU A 96 11.23 16.71 -12.93
N SER A 97 11.57 17.23 -11.74
CA SER A 97 11.69 18.67 -11.54
C SER A 97 12.83 19.26 -12.38
N PRO A 98 12.65 20.46 -12.98
CA PRO A 98 13.71 21.16 -13.70
C PRO A 98 14.98 21.33 -12.87
N GLU A 99 14.85 21.51 -11.55
CA GLU A 99 15.95 21.64 -10.61
C GLU A 99 16.74 20.33 -10.45
N ALA A 100 16.07 19.19 -10.30
CA ALA A 100 16.72 17.88 -10.19
C ALA A 100 17.44 17.50 -11.49
N ILE A 101 16.84 17.79 -12.63
CA ILE A 101 17.46 17.57 -13.95
C ILE A 101 18.62 18.53 -14.16
N GLY A 102 18.45 19.81 -13.83
CA GLY A 102 19.48 20.85 -13.97
C GLY A 102 20.74 20.55 -13.16
N LYS A 103 20.61 19.94 -11.97
CA LYS A 103 21.75 19.50 -11.14
C LYS A 103 22.58 18.39 -11.79
N LYS A 104 22.02 17.61 -12.71
CA LYS A 104 22.71 16.51 -13.41
C LYS A 104 23.41 16.98 -14.68
N LEU A 105 23.20 18.24 -15.11
CA LEU A 105 23.83 18.79 -16.30
C LEU A 105 25.32 19.09 -16.09
N PRO A 106 26.18 18.78 -17.07
CA PRO A 106 27.59 19.18 -17.01
C PRO A 106 27.74 20.71 -17.10
N PRO A 107 28.82 21.28 -16.56
CA PRO A 107 29.13 22.70 -16.77
C PRO A 107 29.32 22.98 -18.26
N THR A 108 28.66 24.02 -18.77
CA THR A 108 28.65 24.40 -20.19
C THR A 108 29.23 25.81 -20.36
N SER A 109 30.07 25.97 -21.39
CA SER A 109 30.69 27.25 -21.76
C SER A 109 30.13 27.87 -23.05
N PHE A 110 29.34 27.12 -23.83
CA PHE A 110 28.97 27.51 -25.21
C PHE A 110 27.47 27.36 -25.56
N SER A 111 26.65 26.80 -24.66
CA SER A 111 25.22 26.61 -24.88
C SER A 111 24.39 27.34 -23.83
N SER A 112 23.17 27.74 -24.20
CA SER A 112 22.22 28.23 -23.19
C SER A 112 21.85 27.07 -22.25
N LYS A 113 22.19 27.21 -20.97
CA LYS A 113 21.84 26.25 -19.89
C LYS A 113 20.36 25.85 -19.93
N LYS A 114 19.47 26.77 -20.34
CA LYS A 114 18.03 26.53 -20.45
C LYS A 114 17.67 25.53 -21.56
N SER A 115 18.34 25.61 -22.72
CA SER A 115 18.10 24.66 -23.82
C SER A 115 18.52 23.25 -23.43
N GLN A 116 19.70 23.11 -22.82
CA GLN A 116 20.18 21.80 -22.35
C GLN A 116 19.31 21.22 -21.25
N ALA A 117 18.78 22.05 -20.34
CA ALA A 117 17.84 21.60 -19.32
C ALA A 117 16.53 21.08 -19.93
N TRP A 118 16.03 21.72 -20.99
CA TRP A 118 14.86 21.23 -21.71
C TRP A 118 15.13 19.89 -22.40
N ASP A 119 16.24 19.77 -23.13
CA ASP A 119 16.61 18.53 -23.81
C ASP A 119 16.81 17.39 -22.82
N ALA A 120 17.44 17.66 -21.67
CA ALA A 120 17.61 16.68 -20.59
C ALA A 120 16.29 16.29 -19.92
N PHE A 121 15.35 17.23 -19.78
CA PHE A 121 14.00 16.94 -19.28
C PHE A 121 13.27 15.99 -20.22
N VAL A 122 13.22 16.30 -21.52
CA VAL A 122 12.57 15.45 -22.52
C VAL A 122 13.22 14.07 -22.58
N ALA A 123 14.55 13.99 -22.51
CA ALA A 123 15.27 12.71 -22.47
C ALA A 123 14.93 11.89 -21.22
N THR A 124 14.83 12.53 -20.05
CA THR A 124 14.44 11.89 -18.79
C THR A 124 13.01 11.36 -18.86
N TRP A 125 12.07 12.18 -19.36
CA TRP A 125 10.68 11.77 -19.57
C TRP A 125 10.58 10.53 -20.45
N ARG A 126 11.22 10.54 -21.63
CA ARG A 126 11.23 9.39 -22.55
C ARG A 126 11.84 8.15 -21.92
N THR A 127 12.96 8.29 -21.21
CA THR A 127 13.61 7.17 -20.53
C THR A 127 12.68 6.53 -19.51
N MET A 128 11.94 7.34 -18.75
CA MET A 128 10.98 6.86 -17.77
C MET A 128 9.77 6.16 -18.42
N GLU A 129 9.29 6.68 -19.55
CA GLU A 129 8.17 6.13 -20.31
C GLU A 129 8.54 4.84 -21.07
N GLU A 130 9.65 4.82 -21.79
CA GLU A 130 10.08 3.70 -22.64
C GLU A 130 10.58 2.49 -21.85
N ALA A 131 11.08 2.69 -20.63
CA ALA A 131 11.60 1.62 -19.78
C ALA A 131 10.49 0.71 -19.19
N HIS A 132 9.21 1.08 -19.33
CA HIS A 132 8.10 0.44 -18.62
C HIS A 132 6.89 0.22 -19.54
N GLU A 133 6.22 -0.92 -19.43
CA GLU A 133 5.05 -1.25 -20.25
C GLU A 133 3.90 -0.26 -20.05
N ASN A 134 3.70 0.25 -18.82
CA ASN A 134 2.71 1.28 -18.51
C ASN A 134 3.35 2.66 -18.27
N GLY A 135 4.59 2.86 -18.71
CA GLY A 135 5.34 4.12 -18.56
C GLY A 135 5.44 4.59 -17.10
N MET A 136 5.06 5.85 -16.86
CA MET A 136 5.17 6.51 -15.54
C MET A 136 4.38 5.82 -14.42
N LEU A 137 3.33 5.07 -14.76
CA LEU A 137 2.53 4.35 -13.77
C LEU A 137 3.35 3.27 -13.06
N ASP A 138 4.20 2.55 -13.78
CA ASP A 138 5.01 1.48 -13.18
C ASP A 138 6.07 2.06 -12.22
N ILE A 139 6.64 3.22 -12.56
CA ILE A 139 7.57 3.96 -11.67
C ILE A 139 6.85 4.42 -10.41
N PHE A 140 5.66 5.02 -10.56
CA PHE A 140 4.84 5.41 -9.42
C PHE A 140 4.52 4.21 -8.53
N LEU A 141 4.10 3.08 -9.11
CA LEU A 141 3.77 1.86 -8.35
C LEU A 141 4.98 1.27 -7.63
N ALA A 142 6.18 1.38 -8.23
CA ALA A 142 7.43 0.98 -7.56
C ALA A 142 7.70 1.87 -6.33
N TYR A 143 7.63 3.19 -6.49
CA TYR A 143 7.81 4.14 -5.37
C TYR A 143 6.73 3.98 -4.30
N PHE A 144 5.49 3.74 -4.71
CA PHE A 144 4.37 3.45 -3.81
C PHE A 144 4.63 2.19 -2.99
N SER A 145 5.03 1.08 -3.64
CA SER A 145 5.34 -0.17 -2.96
C SER A 145 6.45 0.01 -1.91
N GLU A 146 7.50 0.77 -2.24
CA GLU A 146 8.58 1.08 -1.30
C GLU A 146 8.11 1.91 -0.11
N ALA A 147 7.34 2.98 -0.37
CA ALA A 147 6.83 3.86 0.67
C ALA A 147 5.81 3.15 1.58
N TYR A 148 4.93 2.35 0.98
CA TYR A 148 3.93 1.55 1.68
C TYR A 148 4.61 0.52 2.60
N ALA A 149 5.64 -0.18 2.13
CA ALA A 149 6.39 -1.13 2.95
C ALA A 149 7.10 -0.44 4.14
N LYS A 150 7.53 0.82 4.00
CA LYS A 150 8.10 1.60 5.12
C LYS A 150 7.03 2.00 6.13
N ALA A 151 5.86 2.44 5.67
CA ALA A 151 4.74 2.82 6.54
C ALA A 151 4.15 1.61 7.28
N ASP A 152 4.02 0.45 6.63
CA ASP A 152 3.49 -0.79 7.23
C ASP A 152 4.43 -1.36 8.30
N LYS A 153 5.74 -1.09 8.22
CA LYS A 153 6.75 -1.51 9.21
C LYS A 153 6.80 -0.66 10.50
N GLN A 154 6.12 0.49 10.53
CA GLN A 154 6.06 1.34 11.72
C GLN A 154 4.95 0.92 12.72
N LYS A 155 4.34 -0.26 12.51
CA LYS A 155 3.47 -0.96 13.46
C LYS A 155 4.26 -1.62 14.58
#